data_AF-A0A7C6T9D9-F1
#
_entry.id   AF-A0A7C6T9D9-F1
#
_cell.length_a   1.000
_cell.length_b   1.000
_cell.length_c   1.000
_cell.angle_alpha   90.00
_cell.angle_beta   90.00
_cell.angle_gamma   90.00
#
_symmetry.space_group_name_H-M   'P 1'
#
loop_
_entity.id
_entity.type
_entity.pdbx_description
1 polymer ?
#
loop_
_entity_poly.entity_id
_entity_poly.type
_entity_poly.pdbx_seq_one_letter_code
_entity_poly.pdbx_strand_id
1 'polypeptide(L)'
;DVIYLTRVQRERFRTHAEYEAAAGSYAIKKAMLDKAKKDALIMHPLPRVDELDYRIDRDRRAAYFRQAGNGVPIRMALSALLLGAEDPGPGTHPPETHATAVNTPPGLVCLNERCVTRNEPYLTPRFVSVAGHEEAIQCAYCDREVPQP
;
A
#
# COMPACT_ATOMS: atom_id res chain seq x y z
N ASP A 1 13.75 -14.73 -4.15
CA ASP A 1 14.57 -13.51 -4.29
C ASP A 1 13.75 -12.25 -4.11
N VAL A 2 14.39 -11.15 -3.73
CA VAL A 2 13.73 -9.86 -3.48
C VAL A 2 14.52 -8.74 -4.16
N ILE A 3 13.80 -7.84 -4.82
CA ILE A 3 14.30 -6.55 -5.29
C ILE A 3 13.74 -5.51 -4.32
N TYR A 4 14.61 -4.96 -3.46
CA TYR A 4 14.25 -3.95 -2.49
C TYR A 4 14.72 -2.58 -2.96
N LEU A 5 13.78 -1.69 -3.25
CA LEU A 5 14.07 -0.33 -3.68
C LEU A 5 13.95 0.65 -2.51
N THR A 6 14.68 1.75 -2.60
CA THR A 6 14.60 2.86 -1.65
C THR A 6 14.38 4.17 -2.39
N ARG A 7 13.64 5.09 -1.75
CA ARG A 7 13.46 6.45 -2.25
C ARG A 7 14.78 7.20 -2.33
N VAL A 8 15.01 7.87 -3.47
CA VAL A 8 16.08 8.87 -3.59
C VAL A 8 15.62 10.14 -2.87
N GLN A 9 16.23 10.41 -1.72
CA GLN A 9 15.83 11.49 -0.83
C GLN A 9 16.46 12.82 -1.26
N ARG A 10 15.67 13.69 -1.90
CA ARG A 10 16.11 15.02 -2.38
C ARG A 10 16.78 15.85 -1.28
N GLU A 11 16.28 15.73 -0.06
CA GLU A 11 16.80 16.41 1.13
C GLU A 11 18.24 16.02 1.52
N ARG A 12 18.82 14.97 0.91
CA ARG A 12 20.20 14.55 1.15
C ARG A 12 21.21 15.12 0.16
N PHE A 13 20.78 15.86 -0.85
CA PHE A 13 21.65 16.42 -1.88
C PHE A 13 21.90 17.91 -1.65
N ARG A 14 23.09 18.38 -2.00
CA ARG A 14 23.47 19.79 -1.84
C ARG A 14 22.91 20.64 -2.96
N THR A 15 22.78 20.06 -4.15
CA THR A 15 22.26 20.76 -5.34
C THR A 15 21.18 19.93 -6.03
N HIS A 16 20.34 20.61 -6.80
CA HIS A 16 19.29 19.95 -7.56
C HIS A 16 19.85 19.05 -8.68
N ALA A 17 20.92 19.47 -9.34
CA ALA A 17 21.55 18.70 -10.43
C ALA A 17 22.10 17.36 -9.95
N GLU A 18 22.71 17.31 -8.76
CA GLU A 18 23.16 16.05 -8.14
C GLU A 18 22.00 15.10 -7.87
N TYR A 19 20.87 15.64 -7.39
CA TYR A 19 19.65 14.87 -7.16
C TYR A 19 19.12 14.28 -8.46
N GLU A 20 18.98 15.09 -9.53
CA GLU A 20 18.42 14.62 -10.80
C GLU A 20 19.28 13.51 -11.43
N ALA A 21 20.61 13.66 -11.37
CA ALA A 21 21.55 12.64 -11.85
C ALA A 21 21.39 11.31 -11.08
N ALA A 22 21.19 11.37 -9.77
CA ALA A 22 20.96 10.19 -8.94
C ALA A 22 19.58 9.57 -9.16
N ALA A 23 18.51 10.37 -9.13
CA ALA A 23 17.12 9.90 -9.24
C ALA A 23 16.88 9.12 -10.53
N GLY A 24 17.37 9.63 -11.67
CA GLY A 24 17.21 8.95 -12.96
C GLY A 24 17.98 7.63 -13.09
N SER A 25 19.06 7.45 -12.32
CA SER A 25 19.96 6.31 -12.45
C SER A 25 19.43 5.03 -11.80
N TYR A 26 18.53 5.14 -10.82
CA TYR A 26 18.06 4.00 -10.00
C TYR A 26 16.56 3.70 -10.16
N ALA A 27 15.90 4.32 -11.14
CA ALA A 27 14.49 4.09 -11.40
C ALA A 27 14.23 2.74 -12.08
N ILE A 28 13.35 1.92 -11.50
CA ILE A 28 12.92 0.65 -12.10
C ILE A 28 11.69 0.87 -12.99
N LYS A 29 11.86 0.48 -14.25
CA LYS A 29 10.80 0.43 -15.27
C LYS A 29 10.27 -0.99 -15.42
N LYS A 30 9.00 -1.12 -15.79
CA LYS A 30 8.33 -2.43 -16.00
C LYS A 30 9.13 -3.39 -16.88
N ALA A 31 9.69 -2.91 -18.00
CA ALA A 31 10.46 -3.74 -18.94
C ALA A 31 11.75 -4.33 -18.33
N MET A 32 12.31 -3.72 -17.28
CA MET A 32 13.48 -4.28 -16.58
C MET A 32 13.12 -5.56 -15.83
N LEU A 33 11.86 -5.68 -15.41
CA LEU A 33 11.38 -6.84 -14.66
C LEU A 33 11.26 -8.09 -15.53
N ASP A 34 11.31 -7.98 -16.86
CA ASP A 34 11.32 -9.15 -17.75
C ASP A 34 12.59 -10.00 -17.56
N LYS A 35 13.66 -9.41 -17.02
CA LYS A 35 14.91 -10.08 -16.67
C LYS A 35 14.92 -10.67 -15.25
N ALA A 36 13.96 -10.28 -14.41
CA ALA A 36 13.86 -10.77 -13.05
C ALA A 36 13.13 -12.11 -13.02
N LYS A 37 13.38 -12.92 -11.97
CA LYS A 37 12.65 -14.18 -11.78
C LYS A 37 11.14 -13.93 -11.67
N LYS A 38 10.35 -14.91 -12.11
CA LYS A 38 8.87 -14.83 -12.14
C LYS A 38 8.24 -14.77 -10.74
N ASP A 39 8.97 -15.24 -9.74
CA ASP A 39 8.60 -15.34 -8.32
C ASP A 39 9.37 -14.34 -7.43
N ALA A 40 10.22 -13.49 -8.02
CA ALA A 40 10.90 -12.45 -7.26
C ALA A 40 9.87 -11.47 -6.66
N LEU A 41 10.10 -10.99 -5.44
CA LEU A 41 9.27 -9.96 -4.81
C LEU A 41 9.87 -8.58 -5.03
N ILE A 42 9.02 -7.59 -5.31
CA ILE A 42 9.42 -6.19 -5.44
C ILE A 42 8.92 -5.44 -4.21
N MET A 43 9.84 -4.88 -3.43
CA MET A 43 9.57 -4.21 -2.17
C MET A 43 10.06 -2.76 -2.20
N HIS A 44 9.38 -1.90 -1.44
CA HIS A 44 9.67 -0.48 -1.36
C HIS A 44 9.05 0.07 -0.06
N PRO A 45 9.77 0.86 0.75
CA PRO A 45 9.27 1.34 2.03
C PRO A 45 8.17 2.41 1.91
N LEU A 46 8.02 3.03 0.73
CA LEU A 46 7.12 4.16 0.45
C LEU A 46 7.44 5.41 1.32
N PRO A 47 6.94 6.61 0.98
CA PRO A 47 6.32 6.97 -0.31
C PRO A 47 7.33 6.84 -1.45
N ARG A 48 6.83 6.52 -2.66
CA ARG A 48 7.63 6.56 -3.89
C ARG A 48 7.43 7.89 -4.61
N VAL A 49 8.38 8.27 -5.46
CA VAL A 49 8.32 9.46 -6.30
C VAL A 49 8.41 9.05 -7.78
N ASP A 50 9.61 8.72 -8.23
CA ASP A 50 9.97 8.42 -9.63
C ASP A 50 10.83 7.14 -9.75
N GLU A 51 11.29 6.60 -8.63
CA GLU A 51 12.13 5.41 -8.56
C GLU A 51 11.37 4.11 -8.92
N LEU A 52 10.04 4.12 -8.88
CA LEU A 52 9.20 2.94 -9.11
C LEU A 52 7.95 3.27 -9.95
N ASP A 53 7.94 2.81 -11.19
CA ASP A 53 6.85 3.03 -12.15
C ASP A 53 5.49 2.49 -11.65
N TYR A 54 4.44 3.32 -11.69
CA TYR A 54 3.06 2.96 -11.30
C TYR A 54 2.51 1.73 -12.03
N ARG A 55 2.96 1.46 -13.27
CA ARG A 55 2.52 0.28 -14.04
C ARG A 55 2.94 -1.04 -13.41
N ILE A 56 3.91 -1.01 -12.49
CA ILE A 56 4.38 -2.18 -11.74
C ILE A 56 3.37 -2.59 -10.67
N ASP A 57 2.43 -1.73 -10.27
CA ASP A 57 1.39 -2.05 -9.27
C ASP A 57 0.52 -3.25 -9.68
N ARG A 58 0.38 -3.48 -10.99
CA ARG A 58 -0.38 -4.60 -11.56
C ARG A 58 0.47 -5.87 -11.75
N ASP A 59 1.77 -5.81 -11.49
CA ASP A 59 2.65 -6.97 -11.53
C ASP A 59 2.43 -7.81 -10.27
N ARG A 60 2.23 -9.13 -10.42
CA ARG A 60 2.02 -10.06 -9.30
C ARG A 60 3.20 -10.05 -8.31
N ARG A 61 4.39 -9.65 -8.77
CA ARG A 61 5.61 -9.54 -7.97
C ARG A 61 5.62 -8.32 -7.05
N ALA A 62 4.78 -7.31 -7.31
CA ALA A 62 4.66 -6.13 -6.46
C ALA A 62 4.19 -6.54 -5.04
N ALA A 63 5.02 -6.25 -4.04
CA ALA A 63 4.80 -6.61 -2.65
C ALA A 63 4.77 -5.39 -1.72
N TYR A 64 5.15 -4.20 -2.18
CA TYR A 64 5.25 -2.99 -1.37
C TYR A 64 3.94 -2.53 -0.71
N PHE A 65 2.78 -2.74 -1.35
CA PHE A 65 1.49 -2.46 -0.69
C PHE A 65 1.17 -3.47 0.42
N ARG A 66 1.46 -4.77 0.20
CA ARG A 66 1.34 -5.79 1.26
C ARG A 66 2.29 -5.49 2.41
N GLN A 67 3.54 -5.10 2.09
CA GLN A 67 4.54 -4.66 3.05
C GLN A 67 4.03 -3.50 3.90
N ALA A 68 3.46 -2.45 3.30
CA ALA A 68 2.92 -1.31 4.01
C ALA A 68 1.74 -1.71 4.92
N GLY A 69 0.82 -2.54 4.41
CA GLY A 69 -0.31 -3.07 5.18
C GLY A 69 0.14 -3.88 6.41
N ASN A 70 1.22 -4.65 6.29
CA ASN A 70 1.80 -5.41 7.41
C ASN A 70 2.42 -4.51 8.50
N GLY A 71 2.67 -3.22 8.23
CA GLY A 71 3.30 -2.32 9.18
C GLY A 71 2.46 -2.03 10.43
N VAL A 72 1.12 -2.05 10.34
CA VAL A 72 0.23 -1.89 11.50
C VAL A 72 0.27 -3.11 12.42
N PRO A 73 -0.05 -4.34 11.97
CA PRO A 73 -0.06 -5.52 12.85
C PRO A 73 1.32 -5.83 13.43
N ILE A 74 2.41 -5.63 12.66
CA ILE A 74 3.78 -5.81 13.18
C ILE A 74 4.07 -4.83 14.33
N ARG A 75 3.67 -3.56 14.20
CA ARG A 75 3.84 -2.58 15.28
C ARG A 75 2.97 -2.89 16.49
N MET A 76 1.73 -3.34 16.28
CA MET A 76 0.86 -3.78 17.37
C MET A 76 1.49 -4.94 18.15
N ALA A 77 1.97 -5.97 17.44
CA ALA A 77 2.64 -7.11 18.04
C ALA A 77 3.92 -6.72 18.79
N LEU A 78 4.76 -5.87 18.20
CA LEU A 78 5.98 -5.38 18.84
C LEU A 78 5.67 -4.55 20.10
N SER A 79 4.69 -3.66 20.03
CA SER A 79 4.27 -2.87 21.20
C SER A 79 3.68 -3.74 22.30
N ALA A 80 2.85 -4.73 21.95
CA ALA A 80 2.29 -5.69 22.90
C ALA A 80 3.40 -6.47 23.61
N LEU A 81 4.38 -6.97 22.86
CA LEU A 81 5.55 -7.67 23.39
C LEU A 81 6.35 -6.80 24.37
N LEU A 82 6.63 -5.55 24.00
CA LEU A 82 7.41 -4.63 24.84
C LEU A 82 6.67 -4.19 26.11
N LEU A 83 5.34 -4.12 26.07
CA LEU A 83 4.50 -3.78 27.22
C LEU A 83 4.16 -5.00 28.09
N GLY A 84 4.60 -6.19 27.72
CA GLY A 84 4.27 -7.43 28.43
C GLY A 84 2.79 -7.80 28.35
N ALA A 85 2.09 -7.37 27.30
CA ALA A 85 0.73 -7.83 27.05
C ALA A 85 0.77 -9.33 26.77
N GLU A 86 -0.10 -10.09 27.44
CA GLU A 86 -0.21 -11.52 27.20
C GLU A 86 -0.60 -11.76 25.73
N ASP A 87 0.03 -12.75 25.10
CA ASP A 87 -0.41 -13.23 23.81
C ASP A 87 -1.87 -13.66 23.97
N PRO A 88 -2.83 -13.02 23.29
CA PRO A 88 -4.23 -13.35 23.48
C PRO A 88 -4.53 -14.75 22.90
N GLY A 89 -3.56 -15.44 22.30
CA GLY A 89 -3.66 -16.82 21.86
C GLY A 89 -4.10 -16.94 20.40
N PRO A 90 -4.00 -18.13 19.80
CA PRO A 90 -4.45 -18.34 18.43
C PRO A 90 -5.96 -18.08 18.30
N GLY A 91 -6.34 -17.13 17.44
CA GLY A 91 -7.74 -16.82 17.12
C GLY A 91 -8.33 -15.58 17.81
N THR A 92 -7.56 -14.86 18.62
CA THR A 92 -8.00 -13.59 19.26
C THR A 92 -7.43 -12.34 18.59
N HIS A 93 -6.65 -12.51 17.52
CA HIS A 93 -6.40 -11.41 16.60
C HIS A 93 -7.75 -10.84 16.18
N PRO A 94 -7.87 -9.50 16.02
CA PRO A 94 -9.01 -8.93 15.32
C PRO A 94 -9.20 -9.79 14.08
N PRO A 95 -10.42 -10.30 13.79
CA PRO A 95 -10.63 -11.06 12.58
C PRO A 95 -9.96 -10.25 11.49
N GLU A 96 -9.10 -10.89 10.67
CA GLU A 96 -8.70 -10.26 9.41
C GLU A 96 -10.01 -9.72 8.88
N THR A 97 -10.17 -8.40 8.81
CA THR A 97 -11.43 -7.84 8.37
C THR A 97 -11.56 -8.45 6.99
N HIS A 98 -12.43 -9.45 6.87
CA HIS A 98 -12.65 -10.22 5.65
C HIS A 98 -13.50 -9.31 4.77
N ALA A 99 -12.91 -8.14 4.50
CA ALA A 99 -13.48 -7.01 3.87
C ALA A 99 -13.58 -7.45 2.42
N THR A 100 -14.77 -7.94 2.08
CA THR A 100 -14.98 -8.59 0.81
C THR A 100 -15.08 -7.48 -0.21
N ALA A 101 -14.23 -7.53 -1.24
CA ALA A 101 -14.29 -6.56 -2.31
C ALA A 101 -15.70 -6.57 -2.91
N VAL A 102 -16.37 -5.43 -2.88
CA VAL A 102 -17.71 -5.27 -3.45
C VAL A 102 -17.59 -4.72 -4.87
N ASN A 103 -18.44 -5.20 -5.77
CA ASN A 103 -18.59 -4.61 -7.09
C ASN A 103 -19.33 -3.27 -6.94
N THR A 104 -18.61 -2.17 -7.03
CA THR A 104 -19.19 -0.83 -6.95
C THR A 104 -19.49 -0.26 -8.34
N PRO A 105 -20.52 0.59 -8.49
CA PRO A 105 -20.79 1.30 -9.73
C PRO A 105 -19.57 2.06 -10.25
N PRO A 106 -19.39 2.14 -11.59
CA PRO A 106 -18.35 2.98 -12.17
C PRO A 106 -18.48 4.43 -11.69
N GLY A 107 -17.37 5.04 -11.29
CA GLY A 107 -17.33 6.45 -10.88
C GLY A 107 -17.63 6.70 -9.39
N LEU A 108 -17.90 5.66 -8.59
CA LEU A 108 -17.99 5.83 -7.14
C LEU A 108 -16.64 6.32 -6.57
N VAL A 109 -16.69 7.40 -5.79
CA VAL A 109 -15.52 8.03 -5.18
C VAL A 109 -15.65 8.04 -3.66
N CYS A 110 -14.53 8.02 -2.96
CA CYS A 110 -14.54 8.16 -1.51
C CYS A 110 -15.03 9.56 -1.12
N LEU A 111 -15.91 9.64 -0.11
CA LEU A 111 -16.45 10.90 0.43
C LEU A 111 -15.46 11.64 1.35
N ASN A 112 -14.39 10.96 1.78
CA ASN A 112 -13.32 11.61 2.52
C ASN A 112 -12.40 12.36 1.52
N GLU A 113 -12.46 13.69 1.51
CA GLU A 113 -11.64 14.56 0.64
C GLU A 113 -10.13 14.38 0.85
N ARG A 114 -9.72 13.93 2.05
CA ARG A 114 -8.32 13.63 2.39
C ARG A 114 -7.91 12.20 2.03
N CYS A 115 -8.82 11.40 1.49
CA CYS A 115 -8.48 10.03 1.09
C CYS A 115 -7.40 10.04 0.01
N VAL A 116 -6.48 9.08 0.06
CA VAL A 116 -5.41 8.94 -0.93
C VAL A 116 -5.96 8.81 -2.34
N THR A 117 -7.11 8.14 -2.54
CA THR A 117 -7.73 7.99 -3.86
C THR A 117 -8.34 9.28 -4.41
N ARG A 118 -8.46 10.34 -3.60
CA ARG A 118 -8.88 11.68 -4.04
C ARG A 118 -7.70 12.55 -4.46
N ASN A 119 -6.51 12.24 -3.95
CA ASN A 119 -5.31 13.05 -4.13
C ASN A 119 -4.31 12.39 -5.08
N GLU A 120 -4.40 11.07 -5.28
CA GLU A 120 -3.53 10.30 -6.17
C GLU A 120 -4.34 9.77 -7.38
N PRO A 121 -4.28 10.43 -8.55
CA PRO A 121 -5.17 10.15 -9.68
C PRO A 121 -4.95 8.78 -10.33
N TYR A 122 -3.83 8.12 -10.05
CA TYR A 122 -3.54 6.78 -10.57
C TYR A 122 -4.19 5.66 -9.73
N LEU A 123 -4.68 5.97 -8.53
CA LEU A 123 -5.31 4.97 -7.66
C LEU A 123 -6.78 4.78 -8.04
N THR A 124 -7.18 3.52 -8.17
CA THR A 124 -8.59 3.15 -8.32
C THR A 124 -9.23 3.07 -6.94
N PRO A 125 -10.32 3.81 -6.66
CA PRO A 125 -11.09 3.62 -5.44
C PRO A 125 -11.51 2.16 -5.27
N ARG A 126 -11.33 1.63 -4.07
CA ARG A 126 -11.75 0.27 -3.70
C ARG A 126 -12.61 0.36 -2.47
N PHE A 127 -13.69 -0.42 -2.48
CA PHE A 127 -14.64 -0.50 -1.39
C PHE A 127 -14.83 -1.95 -0.99
N VAL A 128 -15.13 -2.14 0.29
CA VAL A 128 -15.28 -3.45 0.92
C VAL A 128 -16.51 -3.43 1.79
N SER A 129 -17.23 -4.56 1.86
CA SER A 129 -18.26 -4.76 2.88
C SER A 129 -17.60 -5.24 4.18
N VAL A 130 -18.12 -4.79 5.32
CA VAL A 130 -17.66 -5.21 6.65
C VAL A 130 -18.78 -5.98 7.32
N ALA A 131 -18.47 -7.13 7.91
CA ALA A 131 -19.44 -7.94 8.63
C ALA A 131 -20.11 -7.12 9.75
N GLY A 132 -21.45 -7.11 9.78
CA GLY A 132 -22.25 -6.33 10.75
C GLY A 132 -22.72 -4.95 10.27
N HIS A 133 -22.28 -4.49 9.09
CA HIS A 133 -22.70 -3.21 8.50
C HIS A 133 -23.29 -3.45 7.10
N GLU A 134 -24.51 -4.00 7.03
CA GLU A 134 -25.13 -4.43 5.76
C GLU A 134 -25.56 -3.28 4.84
N GLU A 135 -25.77 -2.07 5.36
CA GLU A 135 -26.25 -0.90 4.61
C GLU A 135 -25.13 0.05 4.14
N ALA A 136 -23.89 -0.22 4.54
CA ALA A 136 -22.74 0.63 4.22
C ALA A 136 -21.59 -0.19 3.63
N ILE A 137 -20.78 0.48 2.82
CA ILE A 137 -19.49 -0.03 2.33
C ILE A 137 -18.38 0.86 2.84
N GLN A 138 -17.22 0.28 3.07
CA GLN A 138 -16.08 1.00 3.61
C GLN A 138 -15.02 1.24 2.52
N CYS A 139 -14.44 2.43 2.49
CA CYS A 139 -13.29 2.70 1.64
C CYS A 139 -12.07 1.91 2.12
N ALA A 140 -11.51 1.06 1.27
CA ALA A 140 -10.38 0.18 1.60
C ALA A 140 -9.04 0.91 1.88
N TYR A 141 -9.03 2.24 1.82
CA TYR A 141 -7.82 3.06 2.00
C TYR A 141 -7.86 3.96 3.24
N CYS A 142 -9.05 4.39 3.67
CA CYS A 142 -9.18 5.32 4.79
C CYS A 142 -10.29 4.94 5.77
N ASP A 143 -10.86 3.76 5.59
CA ASP A 143 -11.88 3.17 6.46
C ASP A 143 -13.16 4.00 6.59
N ARG A 144 -13.35 5.01 5.73
CA ARG A 144 -14.54 5.84 5.69
C ARG A 144 -15.73 5.04 5.16
N GLU A 145 -16.79 5.00 5.95
CA GLU A 145 -18.08 4.48 5.51
C GLU A 145 -18.69 5.37 4.41
N VAL A 146 -19.22 4.70 3.41
CA VAL A 146 -19.94 5.25 2.27
C VAL A 146 -21.26 4.46 2.19
N PRO A 147 -22.43 5.13 2.09
CA PRO A 147 -23.70 4.44 1.91
C PRO A 147 -23.64 3.50 0.71
N GLN A 148 -24.25 2.31 0.80
CA GLN A 148 -24.36 1.45 -0.38
C GLN A 148 -25.21 2.16 -1.46
N PRO A 149 -24.74 2.18 -2.71
CA PRO A 149 -25.45 2.82 -3.82
C PRO A 149 -26.68 2.03 -4.28
#